data_AF-A0A3P7LD86-F1
#
_entry.id   AF-A0A3P7LD86-F1
#
_cell.length_a   1.000
_cell.length_b   1.000
_cell.length_c   1.000
_cell.angle_alpha   90.00
_cell.angle_beta   90.00
_cell.angle_gamma   90.00
#
_symmetry.space_group_name_H-M   'P 1'
#
loop_
_entity.id
_entity.type
_entity.pdbx_description
1 polymer ?
#
loop_
_entity_poly.entity_id
_entity_poly.type
_entity_poly.pdbx_seq_one_letter_code
_entity_poly.pdbx_strand_id
1 'polypeptide(L)'
;MTDTAPAEHTTEKTPAEGTQPAKEEEAAPAPPVKQTKSIYLTGFGGPKYVRVQAKDQKTVGKGEIAVEVEACGVGFLDVMTRQGLLEVTGKPPFVMGSECCGKVSEVGEGVTKYKVSIPCPIAVTSLTSLLSG
;
A
#
# COMPACT_ATOMS: atom_id res chain seq x y z
N MET A 1 20.10 -15.22 69.71
CA MET A 1 19.78 -13.81 70.00
C MET A 1 19.02 -13.31 68.79
N THR A 2 17.71 -13.11 68.97
CA THR A 2 16.79 -12.14 68.34
C THR A 2 17.02 -11.71 66.90
N ASP A 3 16.05 -11.47 66.02
CA ASP A 3 14.58 -11.60 65.94
C ASP A 3 14.25 -10.93 64.57
N THR A 4 13.02 -11.09 64.10
CA THR A 4 12.30 -10.17 63.17
C THR A 4 12.46 -10.36 61.65
N ALA A 5 11.62 -11.23 61.10
CA ALA A 5 10.74 -10.86 59.97
C ALA A 5 9.59 -9.99 60.52
N PRO A 6 8.79 -9.19 59.75
CA PRO A 6 7.91 -9.66 58.66
C PRO A 6 7.76 -8.56 57.55
N ALA A 7 6.82 -8.49 56.60
CA ALA A 7 5.52 -9.10 56.36
C ALA A 7 5.16 -8.97 54.87
N GLU A 8 4.40 -9.94 54.39
CA GLU A 8 3.62 -9.90 53.15
C GLU A 8 2.45 -8.91 53.27
N HIS A 9 1.99 -8.36 52.14
CA HIS A 9 0.59 -7.92 52.01
C HIS A 9 0.11 -8.09 50.57
N THR A 10 -0.51 -9.24 50.33
CA THR A 10 -1.43 -9.48 49.21
C THR A 10 -2.79 -8.90 49.58
N THR A 11 -3.45 -8.17 48.68
CA THR A 11 -4.92 -8.01 48.75
C THR A 11 -5.50 -8.06 47.34
N GLU A 12 -6.35 -9.06 47.16
CA GLU A 12 -7.32 -9.26 46.08
C GLU A 12 -8.55 -8.36 46.31
N LYS A 13 -9.22 -7.90 45.22
CA LYS A 13 -10.66 -8.06 44.89
C LYS A 13 -11.30 -6.86 44.12
N THR A 14 -11.90 -7.21 42.98
CA THR A 14 -12.81 -6.56 41.98
C THR A 14 -14.09 -5.91 42.57
N PRO A 15 -15.04 -5.18 41.87
CA PRO A 15 -15.11 -4.34 40.62
C PRO A 15 -15.71 -2.90 40.83
N ALA A 16 -15.95 -2.17 39.70
CA ALA A 16 -16.78 -0.96 39.46
C ALA A 16 -15.99 0.38 39.56
N GLU A 17 -16.17 1.43 38.75
CA GLU A 17 -17.21 1.85 37.80
C GLU A 17 -16.59 2.91 36.85
N GLY A 18 -17.11 2.98 35.62
CA GLY A 18 -17.15 4.13 34.71
C GLY A 18 -16.08 5.23 34.74
N THR A 19 -15.40 5.40 33.62
CA THR A 19 -15.32 6.71 32.95
C THR A 19 -15.19 6.48 31.45
N GLN A 20 -16.20 6.95 30.72
CA GLN A 20 -16.33 6.91 29.26
C GLN A 20 -15.11 7.55 28.58
N PRO A 21 -14.49 6.90 27.58
CA PRO A 21 -13.74 7.63 26.57
C PRO A 21 -14.74 8.40 25.70
N ALA A 22 -14.47 9.68 25.58
CA ALA A 22 -15.23 10.65 24.83
C ALA A 22 -15.46 10.23 23.38
N LYS A 23 -16.73 10.37 22.98
CA LYS A 23 -17.21 10.80 21.66
C LYS A 23 -16.72 9.98 20.46
N GLU A 24 -17.63 9.11 20.00
CA GLU A 24 -17.77 8.78 18.59
C GLU A 24 -17.66 10.06 17.75
N GLU A 25 -16.53 10.20 17.07
CA GLU A 25 -16.55 10.80 15.75
C GLU A 25 -16.73 9.63 14.79
N GLU A 26 -18.01 9.36 14.52
CA GLU A 26 -18.46 8.60 13.37
C GLU A 26 -17.74 9.16 12.15
N ALA A 27 -16.62 8.54 11.79
CA ALA A 27 -15.92 8.83 10.56
C ALA A 27 -16.94 8.57 9.46
N ALA A 28 -17.44 9.67 8.87
CA ALA A 28 -18.31 9.64 7.71
C ALA A 28 -17.81 8.54 6.76
N PRO A 29 -18.69 7.66 6.25
CA PRO A 29 -18.26 6.50 5.49
C PRO A 29 -17.30 6.97 4.40
N ALA A 30 -16.05 6.52 4.49
CA ALA A 30 -15.02 6.90 3.55
C ALA A 30 -15.61 6.73 2.14
N PRO A 31 -15.50 7.74 1.26
CA PRO A 31 -16.12 7.69 -0.04
C PRO A 31 -15.72 6.38 -0.74
N PRO A 32 -16.62 5.74 -1.51
CA PRO A 32 -16.37 4.43 -2.08
C PRO A 32 -15.07 4.45 -2.89
N VAL A 33 -14.07 3.69 -2.43
CA VAL A 33 -12.75 3.65 -3.06
C VAL A 33 -12.89 2.90 -4.37
N LYS A 34 -12.59 3.57 -5.49
CA LYS A 34 -12.60 2.93 -6.81
C LYS A 34 -11.57 1.80 -6.82
N GLN A 35 -11.99 0.60 -7.22
CA GLN A 35 -11.11 -0.54 -7.33
C GLN A 35 -10.65 -0.76 -8.78
N THR A 36 -9.39 -1.14 -8.93
CA THR A 36 -8.76 -1.48 -10.21
C THR A 36 -8.19 -2.89 -10.14
N LYS A 37 -7.98 -3.53 -11.29
CA LYS A 37 -7.28 -4.82 -11.33
C LYS A 37 -5.78 -4.58 -11.42
N SER A 38 -4.99 -5.35 -10.69
CA SER A 38 -3.53 -5.27 -10.72
C SER A 38 -2.92 -6.66 -10.70
N ILE A 39 -1.72 -6.78 -11.27
CA ILE A 39 -0.94 -8.01 -11.26
C ILE A 39 -0.12 -8.06 -9.97
N TYR A 40 -0.43 -9.01 -9.11
CA TYR A 40 0.30 -9.28 -7.88
C TYR A 40 1.24 -10.47 -8.06
N LEU A 41 2.44 -10.31 -7.50
CA LEU A 41 3.29 -11.44 -7.16
C LEU A 41 2.96 -11.87 -5.73
N THR A 42 2.59 -13.13 -5.53
CA THR A 42 2.22 -13.69 -4.21
C THR A 42 3.31 -14.54 -3.58
N GLY A 43 4.41 -14.77 -4.31
CA GLY A 43 5.58 -15.56 -3.90
C GLY A 43 6.60 -15.58 -5.04
N PHE A 44 7.85 -15.85 -4.74
CA PHE A 44 8.90 -15.90 -5.77
C PHE A 44 8.88 -17.24 -6.54
N GLY A 45 9.28 -17.19 -7.82
CA GLY A 45 9.53 -18.34 -8.67
C GLY A 45 8.76 -18.33 -10.01
N GLY A 46 8.05 -19.41 -10.28
CA GLY A 46 7.32 -19.61 -11.54
C GLY A 46 6.03 -18.76 -11.66
N PRO A 47 5.35 -18.82 -12.82
CA PRO A 47 4.13 -18.06 -13.08
C PRO A 47 2.96 -18.41 -12.14
N LYS A 48 3.03 -19.55 -11.45
CA LYS A 48 2.03 -19.99 -10.46
C LYS A 48 1.85 -19.02 -9.28
N TYR A 49 2.73 -18.04 -9.09
CA TYR A 49 2.59 -17.01 -8.05
C TYR A 49 2.05 -15.67 -8.56
N VAL A 50 1.82 -15.55 -9.86
CA VAL A 50 1.25 -14.33 -10.46
C VAL A 50 -0.27 -14.40 -10.42
N ARG A 51 -0.92 -13.36 -9.88
CA ARG A 51 -2.38 -13.29 -9.72
C ARG A 51 -2.90 -11.93 -10.15
N VAL A 52 -4.06 -11.90 -10.80
CA VAL A 52 -4.85 -10.68 -10.93
C VAL A 52 -5.65 -10.52 -9.65
N GLN A 53 -5.52 -9.38 -8.97
CA GLN A 53 -6.30 -9.05 -7.78
C GLN A 53 -6.87 -7.64 -7.88
N ALA A 54 -7.93 -7.37 -7.13
CA ALA A 54 -8.44 -6.01 -6.97
C ALA A 54 -7.48 -5.20 -6.08
N LYS A 55 -7.32 -3.92 -6.42
CA LYS A 55 -6.53 -2.97 -5.68
C LYS A 55 -7.27 -1.64 -5.62
N ASP A 56 -7.33 -1.11 -4.41
CA ASP A 56 -7.87 0.21 -4.14
C ASP A 56 -7.04 1.28 -4.88
N GLN A 57 -7.74 2.15 -5.60
CA GLN A 57 -7.15 3.30 -6.26
C GLN A 57 -6.72 4.30 -5.20
N LYS A 58 -5.44 4.69 -5.24
CA LYS A 58 -4.93 5.77 -4.41
C LYS A 58 -5.35 7.11 -4.99
N THR A 59 -5.60 8.09 -4.13
CA THR A 59 -5.75 9.50 -4.52
C THR A 59 -4.47 10.02 -5.15
N VAL A 60 -4.56 10.88 -6.16
CA VAL A 60 -3.39 11.46 -6.82
C VAL A 60 -2.81 12.57 -5.94
N GLY A 61 -1.55 12.42 -5.56
CA GLY A 61 -0.84 13.40 -4.73
C GLY A 61 -0.28 14.59 -5.51
N LYS A 62 0.25 15.58 -4.80
CA LYS A 62 0.98 16.71 -5.39
C LYS A 62 2.16 16.19 -6.22
N GLY A 63 2.32 16.70 -7.44
CA GLY A 63 3.39 16.28 -8.35
C GLY A 63 3.15 14.92 -9.05
N GLU A 64 2.03 14.25 -8.77
CA GLU A 64 1.70 12.95 -9.36
C GLU A 64 0.65 13.08 -10.48
N ILE A 65 0.54 12.04 -11.29
CA ILE A 65 -0.55 11.84 -12.24
C ILE A 65 -1.14 10.44 -12.05
N ALA A 66 -2.43 10.27 -12.29
CA ALA A 66 -3.00 8.94 -12.52
C ALA A 66 -3.10 8.68 -14.01
N VAL A 67 -2.77 7.44 -14.39
CA VAL A 67 -2.87 6.96 -15.76
C VAL A 67 -3.88 5.82 -15.79
N GLU A 68 -4.90 5.95 -16.64
CA GLU A 68 -5.72 4.82 -17.06
C GLU A 68 -4.92 4.00 -18.06
N VAL A 69 -4.43 2.85 -17.57
CA VAL A 69 -3.52 1.97 -18.31
C VAL A 69 -4.28 1.23 -19.42
N GLU A 70 -3.82 1.39 -20.66
CA GLU A 70 -4.35 0.69 -21.84
C GLU A 70 -3.45 -0.51 -22.22
N ALA A 71 -2.13 -0.40 -22.01
CA ALA A 71 -1.21 -1.52 -22.16
C ALA A 71 -0.02 -1.44 -21.21
N CYS A 72 0.61 -2.58 -20.94
CA CYS A 72 1.84 -2.70 -20.16
C CYS A 72 2.93 -3.40 -20.95
N GLY A 73 4.16 -2.93 -20.78
CA GLY A 73 5.35 -3.63 -21.25
C GLY A 73 5.64 -4.84 -20.36
N VAL A 74 6.18 -5.90 -20.96
CA VAL A 74 6.72 -7.06 -20.23
C VAL A 74 8.18 -7.22 -20.65
N GLY A 75 9.07 -7.08 -19.68
CA GLY A 75 10.51 -7.10 -19.88
C GLY A 75 11.21 -8.19 -19.08
N PHE A 76 12.53 -8.26 -19.24
CA PHE A 76 13.35 -9.19 -18.46
C PHE A 76 13.35 -8.86 -16.96
N LEU A 77 13.13 -7.58 -16.61
CA LEU A 77 13.02 -7.13 -15.23
C LEU A 77 11.87 -7.82 -14.48
N ASP A 78 10.75 -8.09 -15.15
CA ASP A 78 9.62 -8.82 -14.55
C ASP A 78 9.99 -10.26 -14.21
N VAL A 79 10.85 -10.89 -15.03
CA VAL A 79 11.37 -12.24 -14.76
C VAL A 79 12.29 -12.21 -13.56
N MET A 80 13.24 -11.27 -13.51
CA MET A 80 14.17 -11.12 -12.38
C MET A 80 13.42 -10.82 -11.07
N THR A 81 12.44 -9.91 -11.12
CA THR A 81 11.53 -9.58 -10.01
C THR A 81 10.80 -10.82 -9.52
N ARG A 82 10.18 -11.57 -10.44
CA ARG A 82 9.42 -12.78 -10.10
C ARG A 82 10.29 -13.86 -9.48
N GLN A 83 11.55 -13.99 -9.91
CA GLN A 83 12.50 -14.95 -9.35
C GLN A 83 13.11 -14.49 -8.01
N GLY A 84 12.83 -13.25 -7.57
CA GLY A 84 13.41 -12.69 -6.34
C GLY A 84 14.88 -12.33 -6.47
N LEU A 85 15.36 -12.07 -7.70
CA LEU A 85 16.75 -11.73 -7.99
C LEU A 85 17.06 -10.24 -7.84
N LEU A 86 16.04 -9.42 -7.56
CA LEU A 86 16.19 -7.98 -7.37
C LEU A 86 16.07 -7.62 -5.89
N GLU A 87 17.18 -7.17 -5.29
CA GLU A 87 17.23 -6.76 -3.87
C GLU A 87 16.34 -5.55 -3.56
N VAL A 88 16.02 -4.74 -4.59
CA VAL A 88 15.14 -3.57 -4.47
C VAL A 88 13.67 -3.93 -4.29
N THR A 89 13.30 -5.19 -4.51
CA THR A 89 11.91 -5.64 -4.38
C THR A 89 11.63 -6.05 -2.93
N GLY A 90 10.53 -5.56 -2.37
CA GLY A 90 10.05 -6.02 -1.06
C GLY A 90 9.66 -7.51 -1.09
N LYS A 91 9.28 -8.06 0.07
CA LYS A 91 8.76 -9.44 0.12
C LYS A 91 7.34 -9.48 -0.47
N PRO A 92 6.99 -10.51 -1.27
CA PRO A 92 5.62 -10.73 -1.72
C PRO A 92 4.65 -10.80 -0.51
N PRO A 93 3.40 -10.30 -0.64
CA PRO A 93 2.78 -9.87 -1.90
C PRO A 93 3.02 -8.41 -2.28
N PHE A 94 3.27 -8.15 -3.57
CA PHE A 94 3.35 -6.79 -4.12
C PHE A 94 2.88 -6.73 -5.58
N VAL A 95 2.55 -5.52 -6.06
CA VAL A 95 2.15 -5.26 -7.45
C VAL A 95 3.37 -5.25 -8.36
N MET A 96 3.32 -6.02 -9.44
CA MET A 96 4.36 -6.05 -10.48
C MET A 96 4.03 -5.12 -11.66
N GLY A 97 5.01 -4.93 -12.52
CA GLY A 97 4.95 -4.07 -13.69
C GLY A 97 5.78 -2.82 -13.49
N SER A 98 6.61 -2.51 -14.47
CA SER A 98 7.49 -1.33 -14.43
C SER A 98 7.17 -0.32 -15.52
N GLU A 99 6.37 -0.70 -16.51
CA GLU A 99 6.10 0.11 -17.70
C GLU A 99 4.63 -0.01 -18.11
N CYS A 100 4.02 1.11 -18.44
CA CYS A 100 2.68 1.16 -19.00
C CYS A 100 2.50 2.32 -19.98
N CYS A 101 1.50 2.22 -20.84
CA CYS A 101 1.00 3.32 -21.65
C CYS A 101 -0.52 3.44 -21.49
N GLY A 102 -1.04 4.64 -21.72
CA GLY A 102 -2.46 4.90 -21.57
C GLY A 102 -2.77 6.39 -21.57
N LYS A 103 -3.83 6.77 -20.87
CA LYS A 103 -4.31 8.16 -20.82
C LYS A 103 -4.20 8.73 -19.42
N VAL A 104 -3.80 10.00 -19.32
CA VAL A 104 -3.84 10.70 -18.03
C VAL A 104 -5.28 10.88 -17.59
N SER A 105 -5.68 10.25 -16.48
CA SER A 105 -7.03 10.33 -15.93
C SER A 105 -7.19 11.43 -14.89
N GLU A 106 -6.11 11.74 -14.16
CA GLU A 106 -6.09 12.78 -13.12
C GLU A 106 -4.68 13.35 -12.99
N VAL A 107 -4.60 14.63 -12.60
CA VAL A 107 -3.35 15.37 -12.46
C VAL A 107 -3.34 16.03 -11.09
N GLY A 108 -2.31 15.75 -10.30
CA GLY A 108 -2.12 16.32 -8.98
C GLY A 108 -1.64 17.77 -9.04
N GLU A 109 -1.73 18.45 -7.89
CA GLU A 109 -1.31 19.84 -7.75
C GLU A 109 0.15 20.04 -8.22
N GLY A 110 0.41 21.14 -8.92
CA GLY A 110 1.76 21.54 -9.33
C GLY A 110 2.30 20.83 -10.58
N VAL A 111 1.58 19.85 -11.14
CA VAL A 111 1.96 19.24 -12.42
C VAL A 111 1.52 20.13 -13.58
N THR A 112 2.48 20.60 -14.38
CA THR A 112 2.22 21.52 -15.51
C THR A 112 2.44 20.88 -16.88
N LYS A 113 3.19 19.78 -16.95
CA LYS A 113 3.58 19.11 -18.20
C LYS A 113 2.50 18.18 -18.77
N TYR A 114 1.55 17.77 -17.94
CA TYR A 114 0.49 16.82 -18.31
C TYR A 114 -0.88 17.44 -18.10
N LYS A 115 -1.84 17.04 -18.93
CA LYS A 115 -3.26 17.37 -18.79
C LYS A 115 -4.08 16.09 -18.91
N VAL A 116 -5.24 16.07 -18.29
CA VAL A 116 -6.20 14.98 -18.42
C VAL A 116 -6.50 14.73 -19.90
N SER A 117 -6.67 13.45 -20.27
CA SER A 117 -6.94 12.94 -21.63
C SER A 117 -5.78 13.00 -22.64
N ILE A 118 -4.60 13.49 -22.25
CA ILE A 118 -3.41 13.39 -23.10
C ILE A 118 -2.86 11.95 -23.09
N PRO A 119 -2.44 11.39 -24.24
CA PRO A 119 -1.72 10.11 -24.28
C PRO A 119 -0.41 10.17 -23.50
N CYS A 120 -0.20 9.21 -22.60
CA CYS A 120 1.04 8.99 -21.89
C CYS A 120 1.77 7.81 -22.56
N PRO A 121 2.85 8.05 -23.35
CA PRO A 121 3.46 7.02 -24.18
C PRO A 121 4.15 5.94 -23.36
N ILE A 122 4.83 6.32 -22.26
CA ILE A 122 5.43 5.39 -21.29
C ILE A 122 5.39 6.06 -19.92
N ALA A 123 4.66 5.49 -18.98
CA ALA A 123 4.77 5.79 -17.56
C ALA A 123 5.53 4.65 -16.89
N VAL A 124 6.66 4.99 -16.26
CA VAL A 124 7.36 4.07 -15.36
C VAL A 124 6.61 4.10 -14.04
N THR A 125 5.82 3.07 -13.76
CA THR A 125 5.25 2.90 -12.44
C THR A 125 6.39 2.48 -11.53
N SER A 126 6.88 3.43 -10.72
CA SER A 126 7.97 3.17 -9.78
C SER A 126 7.63 1.91 -8.96
N LEU A 127 8.59 0.97 -8.89
CA LEU A 127 8.52 -0.22 -8.04
C LEU A 127 8.28 0.16 -6.55
N THR A 128 8.54 1.43 -6.22
CA THR A 128 8.37 2.04 -4.91
C THR A 128 7.97 3.51 -5.04
N SER A 129 6.67 3.80 -5.05
CA SER A 129 6.15 4.99 -4.32
C SER A 129 6.26 4.77 -2.79
N LEU A 130 7.31 4.05 -2.37
CA LEU A 130 7.47 3.24 -1.16
C LEU A 130 8.92 3.25 -0.67
N LEU A 131 9.69 4.24 -1.11
CA LEU A 131 10.79 4.81 -0.36
C LEU A 131 10.47 6.31 -0.34
N SER A 132 9.53 6.71 0.51
CA SER A 132 9.30 8.14 0.77
C SER A 132 10.63 8.76 1.20
N GLY A 133 11.14 9.70 0.40
CA GLY A 133 12.41 10.39 0.62
C GLY A 133 13.03 10.83 -0.69
#